data_AF-A0A6G2VAE2-F1
#
_entry.id   AF-A0A6G2VAE2-F1
#
_cell.length_a   1.000
_cell.length_b   1.000
_cell.length_c   1.000
_cell.angle_alpha   90.00
_cell.angle_beta   90.00
_cell.angle_gamma   90.00
#
_symmetry.space_group_name_H-M   'P 1'
#
loop_
_entity.id
_entity.type
_entity.pdbx_description
1 polymer ?
#
loop_
_entity_poly.entity_id
_entity_poly.type
_entity_poly.pdbx_seq_one_letter_code
_entity_poly.pdbx_strand_id
1 'polypeptide(L)' 'SEAGARIAREVADEYTASTGEQRWVLGSMGPGTKLPTLGHIAYATVRDGFQANAEGLIAGGADALIVETTQDLLQT' A
#
# COMPACT_ATOMS: atom_id res chain seq x y z
N SER A 1 7.74 -1.73 -2.37
CA SER A 1 6.71 -0.68 -2.41
C SER A 1 7.26 0.73 -2.24
N GLU A 2 8.35 0.91 -1.49
CA GLU A 2 9.00 2.22 -1.25
C GLU A 2 9.26 3.07 -2.49
N ALA A 3 9.91 2.52 -3.52
CA ALA A 3 10.22 3.30 -4.73
C ALA A 3 8.97 3.86 -5.42
N GLY A 4 7.86 3.12 -5.42
CA GLY A 4 6.59 3.56 -5.99
C GLY A 4 5.97 4.71 -5.18
N ALA A 5 5.95 4.58 -3.85
CA ALA A 5 5.47 5.63 -2.95
C ALA A 5 6.35 6.90 -3.07
N ARG A 6 7.67 6.75 -3.19
CA ARG A 6 8.61 7.87 -3.34
C ARG A 6 8.38 8.64 -4.63
N ILE A 7 8.19 7.96 -5.76
CA ILE A 7 7.83 8.62 -7.02
C ILE A 7 6.51 9.39 -6.87
N ALA A 8 5.50 8.79 -6.24
CA ALA A 8 4.21 9.46 -6.02
C ALA A 8 4.35 10.69 -5.12
N ARG A 9 5.18 10.61 -4.06
CA ARG A 9 5.47 11.72 -3.14
C ARG A 9 6.17 12.88 -3.85
N GLU A 10 7.22 12.59 -4.62
CA GLU A 10 7.94 13.60 -5.40
C GLU A 10 7.00 14.39 -6.32
N VAL A 11 6.11 13.70 -7.05
CA VAL A 11 5.12 14.33 -7.93
C VAL A 11 4.07 15.11 -7.12
N ALA A 12 3.57 14.53 -6.02
CA ALA A 12 2.59 15.22 -5.17
C ALA A 12 3.17 16.50 -4.57
N ASP A 13 4.44 16.52 -4.16
CA ASP A 13 5.14 17.70 -3.66
C ASP A 13 5.34 18.76 -4.74
N GLU A 14 5.80 18.37 -5.93
CA GLU A 14 6.00 19.29 -7.06
C GLU A 14 4.70 20.03 -7.41
N TYR A 15 3.61 19.28 -7.52
CA TYR A 15 2.33 19.88 -7.84
C TYR A 15 1.77 20.71 -6.68
N THR A 16 1.96 20.27 -5.42
CA THR A 16 1.58 21.05 -4.22
C THR A 16 2.30 22.39 -4.21
N ALA A 17 3.60 22.41 -4.51
CA ALA A 17 4.39 23.63 -4.61
C ALA A 17 3.94 24.55 -5.77
N SER A 18 3.56 23.99 -6.92
CA SER A 18 3.18 24.78 -8.10
C SER A 18 1.76 25.34 -8.07
N THR A 19 0.80 24.66 -7.42
CA THR A 19 -0.60 25.11 -7.37
C THR A 19 -1.07 25.59 -6.00
N GLY A 20 -0.33 25.29 -4.93
CA GLY A 20 -0.74 25.58 -3.55
C GLY A 20 -1.84 24.66 -2.99
N GLU A 21 -2.30 23.68 -3.77
CA GLU A 21 -3.31 22.71 -3.33
C GLU A 21 -2.65 21.47 -2.72
N GLN A 22 -3.09 21.05 -1.52
CA GLN A 22 -2.56 19.86 -0.85
C GLN A 22 -2.83 18.58 -1.68
N ARG A 23 -1.80 17.75 -1.86
CA ARG A 23 -1.91 16.42 -2.48
C ARG A 23 -1.50 15.31 -1.52
N TRP A 24 -2.29 14.25 -1.54
CA TRP A 24 -2.13 13.08 -0.69
C TRP A 24 -1.64 11.89 -1.50
N VAL A 25 -0.71 11.14 -0.94
CA VAL A 25 -0.22 9.88 -1.48
C VAL A 25 -0.82 8.74 -0.67
N LEU A 26 -1.65 7.93 -1.32
CA LEU A 26 -2.28 6.78 -0.68
C LEU A 26 -1.64 5.49 -1.21
N GLY A 27 -0.98 4.75 -0.32
CA GLY A 27 -0.29 3.51 -0.64
C GLY A 27 -1.29 2.37 -0.84
N SER A 28 -1.45 1.91 -2.08
CA SER A 28 -2.33 0.79 -2.41
C SER A 28 -1.76 -0.55 -1.92
N MET A 29 -2.62 -1.32 -1.27
CA MET A 29 -2.38 -2.68 -0.80
C MET A 29 -3.51 -3.59 -1.30
N GLY A 30 -3.30 -4.17 -2.49
CA GLY A 30 -4.22 -5.15 -3.08
C GLY A 30 -4.10 -6.55 -2.46
N PRO A 31 -5.07 -7.44 -2.72
CA PRO A 31 -5.24 -8.72 -2.03
C PRO A 31 -4.19 -9.80 -2.36
N GLY A 32 -3.33 -9.55 -3.36
CA GLY A 32 -2.55 -10.60 -4.00
C GLY A 32 -3.44 -11.63 -4.72
N THR A 33 -2.94 -12.85 -4.91
CA THR A 33 -3.63 -13.92 -5.67
C THR A 33 -4.01 -15.14 -4.83
N LYS A 34 -3.61 -15.18 -3.55
CA LYS A 34 -3.81 -16.33 -2.65
C LYS A 34 -4.92 -16.02 -1.66
N LEU A 35 -5.77 -17.02 -1.39
CA LEU A 35 -6.98 -16.92 -0.55
C LEU A 35 -6.78 -17.82 0.68
N PRO A 36 -6.42 -17.27 1.86
CA PRO A 36 -6.17 -18.08 3.05
C PRO A 36 -7.39 -18.88 3.52
N THR A 37 -8.61 -18.35 3.36
CA THR A 37 -9.85 -19.09 3.72
C THR A 37 -10.07 -20.35 2.87
N LEU A 38 -9.46 -20.42 1.68
CA LEU A 38 -9.47 -21.60 0.82
C LEU A 38 -8.23 -22.49 1.00
N GLY A 39 -7.36 -22.20 1.98
CA GLY A 39 -6.18 -23.00 2.27
C GLY A 39 -5.04 -22.85 1.24
N HIS A 40 -5.08 -21.84 0.36
CA HIS A 40 -4.03 -21.62 -0.63
C HIS A 40 -2.67 -21.25 0.00
N ILE A 41 -2.70 -20.66 1.20
CA ILE A 41 -1.53 -20.18 1.92
C ILE A 41 -1.87 -20.00 3.41
N ALA A 42 -0.88 -20.13 4.28
CA ALA A 42 -1.05 -19.81 5.70
C ALA A 42 -1.27 -18.30 5.89
N TYR A 43 -2.18 -17.93 6.79
CA TYR A 43 -2.46 -16.53 7.14
C TYR A 43 -1.19 -15.76 7.53
N ALA A 44 -0.32 -16.36 8.36
CA ALA A 44 0.91 -15.70 8.82
C ALA A 44 1.80 -15.24 7.65
N THR A 45 1.91 -16.03 6.58
CA THR A 45 2.69 -15.66 5.40
C THR A 45 2.09 -14.47 4.66
N VAL A 46 0.76 -14.37 4.60
CA VAL A 46 0.06 -13.23 3.98
C VAL A 46 0.25 -11.97 4.82
N ARG A 47 0.00 -12.06 6.14
CA ARG A 47 0.24 -10.98 7.09
C ARG A 47 1.65 -10.41 6.98
N ASP A 48 2.68 -11.27 6.99
CA ASP A 48 4.08 -10.84 6.95
C ASP A 48 4.41 -10.11 5.63
N GLY A 49 3.82 -10.56 4.51
CA GLY A 49 3.91 -9.88 3.23
C GLY A 49 3.24 -8.50 3.24
N PHE A 50 2.06 -8.38 3.83
CA PHE A 50 1.37 -7.09 3.97
C PHE A 50 2.11 -6.14 4.89
N GLN A 51 2.72 -6.63 5.97
CA GLN A 51 3.55 -5.82 6.86
C GLN A 51 4.75 -5.23 6.09
N ALA A 52 5.52 -6.06 5.38
CA ALA A 52 6.66 -5.58 4.60
C ALA A 52 6.24 -4.60 3.49
N ASN A 53 5.07 -4.82 2.87
CA ASN A 53 4.50 -3.89 1.89
C ASN A 53 4.17 -2.53 2.54
N ALA A 54 3.45 -2.55 3.67
CA ALA A 54 3.08 -1.35 4.43
C ALA A 54 4.30 -0.56 4.89
N GLU A 55 5.30 -1.21 5.48
CA GLU A 55 6.56 -0.60 5.88
C GLU A 55 7.25 0.08 4.70
N GLY A 56 7.28 -0.57 3.54
CA GLY A 56 7.81 0.01 2.31
C GLY A 56 7.03 1.25 1.85
N LEU A 57 5.70 1.22 1.86
CA LEU A 57 4.86 2.36 1.48
C LEU A 57 5.07 3.56 2.43
N ILE A 58 5.14 3.30 3.74
CA ILE A 58 5.39 4.30 4.76
C ILE A 58 6.78 4.93 4.57
N ALA A 59 7.82 4.09 4.40
CA ALA A 59 9.18 4.58 4.16
C ALA A 59 9.30 5.42 2.88
N GLY A 60 8.47 5.14 1.87
CA GLY A 60 8.41 5.90 0.63
C GLY A 60 7.58 7.20 0.71
N GLY A 61 6.98 7.52 1.86
CA GLY A 61 6.26 8.78 2.07
C GLY A 61 4.77 8.74 1.73
N ALA A 62 4.12 7.56 1.80
CA ALA A 62 2.66 7.50 1.77
C ALA A 62 2.05 8.16 3.02
N ASP A 63 1.00 8.96 2.82
CA ASP A 63 0.26 9.64 3.89
C ASP A 63 -0.76 8.71 4.57
N ALA A 64 -1.28 7.74 3.81
CA ALA A 64 -2.18 6.70 4.30
C ALA A 64 -2.03 5.42 3.47
N LEU A 65 -2.53 4.31 4.01
CA LEU A 65 -2.60 3.01 3.34
C LEU A 65 -4.05 2.73 2.93
N ILE A 66 -4.26 2.23 1.71
CA ILE A 66 -5.55 1.73 1.25
C ILE A 66 -5.46 0.22 1.11
N VAL A 67 -6.18 -0.49 1.97
CA VAL A 67 -6.49 -1.91 1.77
C VAL A 67 -7.65 -1.98 0.78
N GLU A 68 -7.39 -2.48 -0.42
CA GLU A 68 -8.37 -2.46 -1.51
C GLU A 68 -8.55 -3.82 -2.17
N THR A 69 -9.69 -3.97 -2.85
CA THR A 69 -10.00 -5.16 -3.66
C THR A 69 -9.95 -6.47 -2.83
N THR A 70 -10.15 -6.37 -1.51
CA THR A 70 -10.18 -7.52 -0.60
C THR A 70 -11.39 -8.38 -0.89
N GLN A 71 -11.14 -9.66 -1.17
CA GLN A 71 -12.16 -10.67 -1.47
C GLN A 71 -12.24 -11.76 -0.38
N ASP A 72 -11.21 -11.86 0.45
CA ASP A 72 -11.10 -12.80 1.57
C ASP A 72 -10.74 -12.03 2.84
N LEU A 73 -11.48 -12.29 3.93
CA LEU A 73 -11.34 -11.60 5.22
C LEU A 73 -9.95 -11.78 5.87
N LEU A 74 -9.20 -12.80 5.47
CA LEU A 74 -7.85 -13.09 5.97
C LEU A 74 -6.74 -12.51 5.09
N GLN A 75 -7.07 -11.75 4.04
CA GLN A 75 -6.08 -11.09 3.17
C GLN A 75 -5.55 -9.75 3.70
N THR A 76 -5.66 -9.46 5.00
CA THR A 76 -4.98 -8.29 5.60
C THR A 76 -4.74 -8.47 7.09
#